data_AF-A0A9X5XH64-F1
#
_entry.id   AF-A0A9X5XH64-F1
#
_cell.length_a   1.000
_cell.length_b   1.000
_cell.length_c   1.000
_cell.angle_alpha   90.00
_cell.angle_beta   90.00
_cell.angle_gamma   90.00
#
_symmetry.space_group_name_H-M   'P 1'
#
loop_
_entity.id
_entity.type
_entity.pdbx_description
1 polymer ?
#
loop_
_entity_poly.entity_id
_entity_poly.type
_entity_poly.pdbx_seq_one_letter_code
_entity_poly.pdbx_strand_id
1 'polypeptide(L)'
;TDPTVSPDGRIGGGGAVRSVRASGARWHEEPLDTLWRRSPADQVAAALRRSAEPADERDAGGDLLFLTGTITGGGFAVDGGPTVRLLAPDERPELPYVENLRLLAGAHGLSLRLVARLATDRPSGVRALAAAWQGTDGDPVRADLGLRRLNRTHLPRTATAVIPSTPAPALPTELDLLRRAVDRAVAGGRAVTATVADGALPRRLAAVGLTTGAACARALVDTASDRRHDALGRLRPADPEAYARAWLAS
;
A
#
# COMPACT_ATOMS: atom_id res chain seq x y z
N THR A 1 -42.09 -1.07 11.73
CA THR A 1 -41.86 0.19 11.00
C THR A 1 -40.37 0.43 10.99
N ASP A 2 -39.77 0.38 9.81
CA ASP A 2 -38.32 0.30 9.59
C ASP A 2 -37.59 1.60 9.95
N PRO A 3 -36.28 1.54 10.30
CA PRO A 3 -35.49 2.73 10.54
C PRO A 3 -35.39 3.56 9.25
N THR A 4 -35.81 4.81 9.32
CA THR A 4 -35.65 5.77 8.22
C THR A 4 -34.28 6.41 8.38
N VAL A 5 -33.36 6.06 7.49
CA VAL A 5 -32.11 6.79 7.31
C VAL A 5 -32.47 8.05 6.51
N SER A 6 -32.19 9.23 7.07
CA SER A 6 -32.31 10.47 6.30
C SER A 6 -31.30 10.45 5.15
N PRO A 7 -31.57 11.15 4.02
CA PRO A 7 -30.67 11.21 2.87
C PRO A 7 -29.22 11.59 3.23
N ASP A 8 -29.02 12.31 4.33
CA ASP A 8 -27.71 12.77 4.82
C ASP A 8 -27.06 11.83 5.86
N GLY A 9 -27.50 10.56 5.96
CA GLY A 9 -26.88 9.55 6.83
C GLY A 9 -27.06 9.76 8.34
N ARG A 10 -27.80 10.79 8.78
CA ARG A 10 -28.10 11.03 10.20
C ARG A 10 -29.14 10.03 10.68
N ILE A 11 -28.77 9.27 11.71
CA ILE A 11 -29.68 8.37 12.42
C ILE A 11 -30.40 9.21 13.49
N GLY A 12 -31.70 9.46 13.27
CA GLY A 12 -32.53 10.20 14.21
C GLY A 12 -32.79 9.41 15.50
N GLY A 13 -32.60 10.07 16.66
CA GLY A 13 -32.81 9.50 17.98
C GLY A 13 -34.30 9.25 18.28
N GLY A 14 -34.78 8.06 17.96
CA GLY A 14 -36.12 7.61 18.30
C GLY A 14 -36.25 6.10 18.16
N GLY A 15 -36.01 5.36 19.25
CA GLY A 15 -36.26 3.92 19.34
C GLY A 15 -35.18 3.16 20.08
N ALA A 16 -35.57 2.39 21.08
CA ALA A 16 -34.70 1.62 21.96
C ALA A 16 -33.70 0.74 21.19
N VAL A 17 -32.45 1.17 21.10
CA VAL A 17 -31.33 0.35 20.62
C VAL A 17 -31.04 -0.70 21.69
N ARG A 18 -31.54 -1.90 21.49
CA ARG A 18 -31.19 -3.06 22.32
C ARG A 18 -29.82 -3.55 21.84
N SER A 19 -28.82 -3.46 22.71
CA SER A 19 -27.53 -4.12 22.46
C SER A 19 -27.76 -5.62 22.27
N VAL A 20 -27.60 -6.10 21.04
CA VAL A 20 -27.68 -7.53 20.75
C VAL A 20 -26.31 -8.12 21.09
N ARG A 21 -26.29 -9.07 22.03
CA ARG A 21 -25.10 -9.86 22.30
C ARG A 21 -24.89 -10.79 21.10
N ALA A 22 -24.08 -10.35 20.15
CA ALA A 22 -23.56 -11.26 19.14
C ALA A 22 -22.69 -12.31 19.84
N SER A 23 -22.95 -13.58 19.61
CA SER A 23 -21.98 -14.63 19.93
C SER A 23 -20.72 -14.33 19.12
N GLY A 24 -19.63 -13.97 19.79
CA GLY A 24 -18.37 -13.68 19.11
C GLY A 24 -17.87 -14.91 18.36
N ALA A 25 -17.42 -14.73 17.12
CA ALA A 25 -16.71 -15.74 16.35
C ALA A 25 -15.20 -15.54 16.48
N ARG A 26 -14.43 -16.63 16.53
CA ARG A 26 -12.97 -16.54 16.41
C ARG A 26 -12.59 -16.21 14.96
N TRP A 27 -11.39 -15.68 14.74
CA TRP A 27 -10.93 -15.33 13.39
C TRP A 27 -10.85 -16.53 12.43
N HIS A 28 -10.61 -17.73 12.98
CA HIS A 28 -10.52 -18.99 12.23
C HIS A 28 -11.87 -19.71 12.13
N GLU A 29 -12.96 -19.06 12.56
CA GLU A 29 -14.31 -19.60 12.53
C GLU A 29 -15.18 -18.78 11.57
N GLU A 30 -16.19 -19.45 11.00
CA GLU A 30 -17.23 -18.75 10.26
C GLU A 30 -18.01 -17.79 11.18
N PRO A 31 -18.44 -16.62 10.69
CA PRO A 31 -18.31 -16.14 9.30
C PRO A 31 -17.00 -15.38 9.03
N LEU A 32 -16.14 -15.17 10.04
CA LEU A 32 -14.98 -14.28 9.93
C LEU A 32 -13.86 -14.85 9.07
N ASP A 33 -13.71 -16.18 9.02
CA ASP A 33 -12.68 -16.83 8.22
C ASP A 33 -12.75 -16.46 6.72
N THR A 34 -13.96 -16.19 6.20
CA THR A 34 -14.20 -15.73 4.81
C THR A 34 -13.39 -14.49 4.45
N LEU A 35 -13.15 -13.60 5.40
CA LEU A 35 -12.45 -12.33 5.16
C LEU A 35 -10.99 -12.59 4.73
N TRP A 36 -10.34 -13.59 5.33
CA TRP A 36 -8.96 -13.99 5.02
C TRP A 36 -8.83 -14.88 3.79
N ARG A 37 -9.92 -15.50 3.33
CA ARG A 37 -9.93 -16.34 2.11
C ARG A 37 -9.99 -15.52 0.82
N ARG A 38 -10.34 -14.23 0.90
CA ARG A 38 -10.34 -13.33 -0.26
C ARG A 38 -8.92 -13.07 -0.74
N SER A 39 -8.71 -13.12 -2.05
CA SER A 39 -7.41 -12.80 -2.66
C SER A 39 -6.88 -11.45 -2.17
N PRO A 40 -5.60 -11.34 -1.76
CA PRO A 40 -5.01 -10.06 -1.37
C PRO A 40 -5.15 -8.98 -2.45
N ALA A 41 -5.04 -9.37 -3.73
CA ALA A 41 -5.20 -8.45 -4.86
C ALA A 41 -6.61 -7.84 -4.91
N ASP A 42 -7.64 -8.66 -4.70
CA ASP A 42 -9.04 -8.21 -4.68
C ASP A 42 -9.33 -7.31 -3.48
N GLN A 43 -8.73 -7.60 -2.33
CA GLN A 43 -8.85 -6.77 -1.13
C GLN A 43 -8.23 -5.40 -1.35
N VAL A 44 -7.01 -5.34 -1.93
CA VAL A 44 -6.34 -4.08 -2.27
C VAL A 44 -7.12 -3.29 -3.33
N ALA A 45 -7.58 -3.95 -4.39
CA ALA A 45 -8.40 -3.29 -5.41
C ALA A 45 -9.70 -2.72 -4.84
N ALA A 46 -10.36 -3.44 -3.92
CA ALA A 46 -11.54 -2.95 -3.22
C ALA A 46 -11.23 -1.74 -2.31
N ALA A 47 -10.13 -1.81 -1.54
CA ALA A 47 -9.71 -0.71 -0.67
C ALA A 47 -9.34 0.55 -1.48
N LEU A 48 -8.65 0.40 -2.61
CA LEU A 48 -8.31 1.50 -3.51
C LEU A 48 -9.55 2.14 -4.15
N ARG A 49 -10.50 1.32 -4.64
CA ARG A 49 -11.77 1.84 -5.20
C ARG A 49 -12.51 2.69 -4.16
N ARG A 50 -12.63 2.20 -2.93
CA ARG A 50 -13.27 2.95 -1.83
C ARG A 50 -12.49 4.21 -1.45
N SER A 51 -11.16 4.18 -1.51
CA SER A 51 -10.37 5.38 -1.21
C SER A 51 -10.59 6.52 -2.21
N ALA A 52 -11.06 6.20 -3.42
CA ALA A 52 -11.42 7.17 -4.45
C ALA A 52 -12.83 7.74 -4.28
N GLU A 53 -13.69 7.14 -3.44
CA GLU A 53 -15.03 7.66 -3.13
C GLU A 53 -14.94 8.92 -2.26
N PRO A 54 -15.93 9.82 -2.32
CA PRO A 54 -16.04 10.98 -1.43
C PRO A 54 -15.98 10.59 0.06
N ALA A 55 -15.38 11.42 0.90
CA ALA A 55 -15.11 11.05 2.30
C ALA A 55 -16.37 10.76 3.14
N ASP A 56 -17.48 11.39 2.78
CA ASP A 56 -18.82 11.25 3.33
C ASP A 56 -19.54 9.96 2.91
N GLU A 57 -19.15 9.37 1.78
CA GLU A 57 -19.71 8.10 1.27
C GLU A 57 -18.88 6.87 1.69
N ARG A 58 -17.71 7.07 2.32
CA ARG A 58 -16.82 5.98 2.72
C ARG A 58 -17.35 5.23 3.95
N ASP A 59 -17.72 3.98 3.75
CA ASP A 59 -18.01 3.05 4.84
C ASP A 59 -16.82 2.91 5.81
N ALA A 60 -17.11 2.98 7.11
CA ALA A 60 -16.11 2.76 8.16
C ALA A 60 -15.49 1.36 8.05
N GLY A 61 -14.16 1.30 7.91
CA GLY A 61 -13.41 0.05 7.79
C GLY A 61 -13.40 -0.53 6.36
N GLY A 62 -13.89 0.22 5.37
CA GLY A 62 -13.87 -0.19 3.97
C GLY A 62 -12.46 -0.38 3.37
N ASP A 63 -11.43 0.16 4.03
CA ASP A 63 -10.03 0.09 3.65
C ASP A 63 -9.20 -0.95 4.45
N LEU A 64 -9.90 -1.79 5.22
CA LEU A 64 -9.29 -2.90 5.94
C LEU A 64 -8.89 -4.04 5.00
N LEU A 65 -7.73 -4.60 5.30
CA LEU A 65 -7.14 -5.77 4.66
C LEU A 65 -7.03 -6.89 5.71
N PHE A 66 -7.42 -8.09 5.30
CA PHE A 66 -7.39 -9.33 6.07
C PHE A 66 -6.41 -10.28 5.39
N LEU A 67 -5.15 -10.22 5.84
CA LEU A 67 -4.03 -10.88 5.19
C LEU A 67 -3.56 -12.08 6.00
N THR A 68 -3.15 -13.15 5.32
CA THR A 68 -2.41 -14.27 5.91
C THR A 68 -1.01 -14.27 5.30
N GLY A 69 -0.01 -14.67 6.07
CA GLY A 69 1.36 -14.69 5.59
C GLY A 69 2.38 -14.96 6.69
N THR A 70 3.64 -14.74 6.36
CA THR A 70 4.77 -15.06 7.22
C THR A 70 5.70 -13.87 7.39
N ILE A 71 6.20 -13.66 8.61
CA ILE A 71 7.24 -12.68 8.87
C ILE A 71 8.58 -13.17 8.28
N THR A 72 9.24 -12.29 7.54
CA THR A 72 10.54 -12.50 6.91
C THR A 72 11.51 -11.38 7.32
N GLY A 73 12.79 -11.50 6.96
CA GLY A 73 13.76 -10.41 7.14
C GLY A 73 13.41 -9.15 6.34
N GLY A 74 12.62 -9.27 5.26
CA GLY A 74 12.22 -8.17 4.39
C GLY A 74 10.86 -7.54 4.71
N GLY A 75 10.12 -8.08 5.68
CA GLY A 75 8.75 -7.65 6.01
C GLY A 75 7.79 -8.83 6.13
N PHE A 76 6.52 -8.59 5.81
CA PHE A 76 5.47 -9.61 5.86
C PHE A 76 5.20 -10.15 4.46
N ALA A 77 5.58 -11.40 4.20
CA ALA A 77 5.30 -12.09 2.95
C ALA A 77 3.85 -12.56 2.96
N VAL A 78 3.00 -11.91 2.16
CA VAL A 78 1.57 -12.22 2.07
C VAL A 78 1.37 -13.47 1.23
N ASP A 79 0.55 -14.40 1.71
CA ASP A 79 0.20 -15.62 0.98
C ASP A 79 -0.54 -15.26 -0.31
N GLY A 80 -0.02 -15.72 -1.46
CA GLY A 80 -0.58 -15.38 -2.76
C GLY A 80 -0.41 -13.90 -3.15
N GLY A 81 0.50 -13.17 -2.50
CA GLY A 81 0.74 -11.74 -2.72
C GLY A 81 2.21 -11.33 -2.61
N PRO A 82 2.49 -10.02 -2.69
CA PRO A 82 3.84 -9.49 -2.52
C PRO A 82 4.24 -9.45 -1.05
N THR A 83 5.54 -9.27 -0.79
CA THR A 83 6.01 -8.89 0.55
C THR A 83 5.70 -7.42 0.82
N VAL A 84 5.08 -7.13 1.96
CA VAL A 84 4.70 -5.78 2.39
C VAL A 84 5.42 -5.36 3.66
N ARG A 85 5.62 -4.05 3.82
CA ARG A 85 6.14 -3.46 5.05
C ARG A 85 5.01 -3.24 6.04
N LEU A 86 5.21 -3.68 7.28
CA LEU A 86 4.30 -3.37 8.37
C LEU A 86 4.64 -2.00 8.96
N LEU A 87 3.67 -1.10 8.95
CA LEU A 87 3.79 0.27 9.44
C LEU A 87 2.93 0.44 10.69
N ALA A 88 3.41 1.26 11.63
CA ALA A 88 2.60 1.71 12.75
C ALA A 88 1.50 2.64 12.21
N PRO A 89 0.22 2.43 12.57
CA PRO A 89 -0.83 3.41 12.31
C PRO A 89 -0.57 4.74 13.02
N ASP A 90 0.02 4.67 14.22
CA ASP A 90 0.33 5.80 15.09
C ASP A 90 1.64 5.51 15.85
N GLU A 91 2.55 6.48 15.89
CA GLU A 91 3.90 6.34 16.45
C GLU A 91 4.07 7.02 17.82
N ARG A 92 2.97 7.52 18.40
CA ARG A 92 2.97 8.06 19.76
C ARG A 92 3.51 7.05 20.77
N PRO A 93 4.42 7.46 21.68
CA PRO A 93 5.12 6.53 22.58
C PRO A 93 4.20 5.83 23.60
N GLU A 94 3.01 6.36 23.84
CA GLU A 94 2.00 5.75 24.71
C GLU A 94 1.39 4.49 24.08
N LEU A 95 1.43 4.38 22.74
CA LEU A 95 0.87 3.26 22.00
C LEU A 95 1.94 2.19 21.73
N PRO A 96 1.65 0.89 21.96
CA PRO A 96 2.62 -0.18 21.77
C PRO A 96 3.00 -0.51 20.31
N TYR A 97 2.43 0.16 19.30
CA TYR A 97 2.58 -0.21 17.89
C TYR A 97 4.03 -0.42 17.47
N VAL A 98 4.88 0.57 17.70
CA VAL A 98 6.27 0.54 17.23
C VAL A 98 7.06 -0.58 17.91
N GLU A 99 6.88 -0.77 19.21
CA GLU A 99 7.53 -1.85 19.96
C GLU A 99 7.05 -3.23 19.52
N ASN A 100 5.74 -3.39 19.35
CA ASN A 100 5.12 -4.62 18.89
C ASN A 100 5.59 -5.00 17.48
N LEU A 101 5.66 -4.04 16.56
CA LEU A 101 6.13 -4.27 15.20
C LEU A 101 7.62 -4.61 15.14
N ARG A 102 8.45 -3.97 15.98
CA ARG A 102 9.87 -4.36 16.13
C ARG A 102 10.01 -5.78 16.67
N LEU A 103 9.19 -6.14 17.65
CA LEU A 103 9.18 -7.49 18.21
C LEU A 103 8.77 -8.53 17.17
N LEU A 104 7.68 -8.27 16.43
CA LEU A 104 7.21 -9.13 15.35
C LEU A 104 8.25 -9.25 14.23
N ALA A 105 8.90 -8.16 13.83
CA ALA A 105 9.92 -8.17 12.78
C ALA A 105 11.10 -9.12 13.09
N GLY A 106 11.42 -9.34 14.37
CA GLY A 106 12.43 -10.31 14.78
C GLY A 106 11.97 -11.77 14.81
N ALA A 107 10.66 -12.03 14.67
CA ALA A 107 10.09 -13.37 14.69
C ALA A 107 9.98 -13.95 13.27
N HIS A 108 11.11 -14.07 12.60
CA HIS A 108 11.18 -14.65 11.27
C HIS A 108 10.60 -16.08 11.25
N GLY A 109 9.89 -16.41 10.18
CA GLY A 109 9.18 -17.68 10.04
C GLY A 109 7.84 -17.73 10.79
N LEU A 110 7.45 -16.68 11.52
CA LEU A 110 6.15 -16.63 12.19
C LEU A 110 5.02 -16.45 11.16
N SER A 111 4.19 -17.48 11.00
CA SER A 111 2.95 -17.38 10.26
C SER A 111 1.85 -16.75 11.11
N LEU A 112 1.19 -15.74 10.55
CA LEU A 112 0.15 -14.99 11.25
C LEU A 112 -0.96 -14.53 10.29
N ARG A 113 -2.13 -14.29 10.88
CA ARG A 113 -3.21 -13.51 10.29
C ARG A 113 -3.09 -12.07 10.76
N LEU A 114 -3.23 -11.14 9.82
CA LEU A 114 -3.09 -9.72 10.02
C LEU A 114 -4.39 -9.01 9.63
N VAL A 115 -4.86 -8.11 10.48
CA VAL A 115 -5.77 -7.03 10.11
C VAL A 115 -4.94 -5.78 9.95
N ALA A 116 -5.03 -5.17 8.78
CA ALA A 116 -4.26 -4.00 8.42
C ALA A 116 -5.13 -3.00 7.66
N ARG A 117 -4.62 -1.78 7.50
CA ARG A 117 -5.19 -0.76 6.62
C ARG A 117 -4.20 -0.47 5.49
N LEU A 118 -4.71 -0.29 4.27
CA LEU A 118 -3.87 0.09 3.14
C LEU A 118 -3.20 1.45 3.41
N ALA A 119 -1.87 1.54 3.23
CA ALA A 119 -1.17 2.82 3.28
C ALA A 119 -1.06 3.40 1.86
N THR A 120 -1.99 4.28 1.49
CA THR A 120 -1.99 4.91 0.16
C THR A 120 -0.81 5.88 -0.02
N ASP A 121 -0.25 6.39 1.08
CA ASP A 121 0.90 7.28 1.14
C ASP A 121 2.26 6.54 1.13
N ARG A 122 2.26 5.21 1.27
CA ARG A 122 3.49 4.42 1.39
C ARG A 122 3.42 3.19 0.47
N PRO A 123 4.14 3.19 -0.67
CA PRO A 123 4.12 2.05 -1.58
C PRO A 123 4.59 0.78 -0.86
N SER A 124 3.89 -0.33 -1.13
CA SER A 124 4.13 -1.64 -0.52
C SER A 124 4.05 -1.65 1.02
N GLY A 125 3.36 -0.66 1.62
CA GLY A 125 3.16 -0.54 3.05
C GLY A 125 1.73 -0.83 3.45
N VAL A 126 1.55 -1.45 4.62
CA VAL A 126 0.25 -1.59 5.27
C VAL A 126 0.36 -1.18 6.73
N ARG A 127 -0.64 -0.47 7.24
CA ARG A 127 -0.72 -0.07 8.64
C ARG A 127 -1.30 -1.22 9.45
N ALA A 128 -0.47 -1.88 10.25
CA ALA A 128 -0.85 -3.09 10.98
C ALA A 128 -1.68 -2.72 12.22
N LEU A 129 -2.89 -3.27 12.33
CA LEU A 129 -3.84 -2.96 13.40
C LEU A 129 -3.90 -4.08 14.45
N ALA A 130 -4.08 -5.31 13.99
CA ALA A 130 -4.19 -6.47 14.86
C ALA A 130 -3.57 -7.70 14.19
N ALA A 131 -3.06 -8.63 14.99
CA ALA A 131 -2.49 -9.88 14.51
C ALA A 131 -2.98 -11.06 15.35
N ALA A 132 -3.03 -12.23 14.71
CA ALA A 132 -3.27 -13.51 15.36
C ALA A 132 -2.32 -14.59 14.86
N TRP A 133 -1.78 -15.40 15.75
CA TRP A 133 -0.83 -16.47 15.45
C TRP A 133 -0.94 -17.59 16.49
N GLN A 134 -0.26 -18.70 16.26
CA GLN A 134 -0.17 -19.76 17.26
C GLN A 134 0.95 -19.46 18.26
N GLY A 135 0.60 -19.39 19.54
CA GLY A 135 1.54 -19.17 20.63
C GLY A 135 2.44 -20.38 20.88
N THR A 136 3.41 -20.20 21.78
CA THR A 136 4.40 -21.23 22.15
C THR A 136 3.75 -22.51 22.66
N ASP A 137 2.65 -22.40 23.41
CA ASP A 137 1.94 -23.54 24.01
C ASP A 137 0.88 -24.13 23.07
N GLY A 138 0.83 -23.68 21.81
CA GLY A 138 -0.19 -24.07 20.83
C GLY A 138 -1.51 -23.30 20.95
N ASP A 139 -1.66 -22.47 21.98
CA ASP A 139 -2.84 -21.62 22.14
C ASP A 139 -2.84 -20.44 21.16
N PRO A 140 -4.00 -20.11 20.54
CA PRO A 140 -4.09 -19.00 19.61
C PRO A 140 -3.92 -17.67 20.35
N VAL A 141 -2.90 -16.91 19.96
CA VAL A 141 -2.70 -15.55 20.44
C VAL A 141 -3.37 -14.58 19.48
N ARG A 142 -4.14 -13.64 20.03
CA ARG A 142 -4.69 -12.49 19.31
C ARG A 142 -4.31 -11.21 20.03
N ALA A 143 -3.86 -10.22 19.27
CA ALA A 143 -3.44 -8.94 19.80
C ALA A 143 -3.91 -7.80 18.90
N ASP A 144 -4.53 -6.79 19.52
CA ASP A 144 -4.57 -5.45 18.96
C ASP A 144 -3.20 -4.81 19.21
N LEU A 145 -2.53 -4.38 18.14
CA LEU A 145 -1.14 -3.93 18.21
C LEU A 145 -1.00 -2.53 18.81
N GLY A 146 -2.09 -1.77 18.92
CA GLY A 146 -2.14 -0.45 19.54
C GLY A 146 -2.62 -0.47 20.99
N LEU A 147 -3.24 -1.57 21.46
CA LEU A 147 -3.76 -1.68 22.83
C LEU A 147 -2.99 -2.69 23.68
N ARG A 148 -2.53 -3.82 23.10
CA ARG A 148 -1.85 -4.87 23.84
C ARG A 148 -0.34 -4.77 23.64
N ARG A 149 0.42 -4.61 24.73
CA ARG A 149 1.88 -4.70 24.68
C ARG A 149 2.33 -6.16 24.61
N LEU A 150 3.10 -6.50 23.58
CA LEU A 150 3.65 -7.83 23.36
C LEU A 150 5.02 -7.98 24.01
N ASN A 151 5.42 -9.22 24.22
CA ASN A 151 6.74 -9.59 24.73
C ASN A 151 7.20 -10.89 24.04
N ARG A 152 8.45 -11.29 24.24
CA ARG A 152 9.01 -12.49 23.60
C ARG A 152 8.30 -13.79 23.98
N THR A 153 7.68 -13.89 25.17
CA THR A 153 7.01 -15.14 25.59
C THR A 153 5.71 -15.38 24.83
N HIS A 154 5.11 -14.33 24.27
CA HIS A 154 3.94 -14.47 23.39
C HIS A 154 4.28 -15.03 22.00
N LEU A 155 5.55 -15.02 21.61
CA LEU A 155 5.98 -15.46 20.29
C LEU A 155 6.58 -16.86 20.38
N PRO A 156 6.21 -17.78 19.46
CA PRO A 156 6.84 -19.08 19.41
C PRO A 156 8.33 -18.92 19.14
N ARG A 157 9.13 -19.82 19.69
CA ARG A 157 10.57 -19.84 19.46
C ARG A 157 10.87 -20.39 18.07
N THR A 158 10.74 -19.56 17.04
CA THR A 158 11.04 -19.98 15.67
C THR A 158 12.54 -20.30 15.54
N ALA A 159 12.84 -21.39 14.84
CA ALA A 159 14.20 -21.77 14.51
C ALA A 159 14.86 -20.61 13.75
N THR A 160 16.10 -20.28 14.11
CA THR A 160 16.90 -19.23 13.49
C THR A 160 16.94 -19.44 11.99
N ALA A 161 16.04 -18.79 11.25
CA ALA A 161 16.10 -18.76 9.81
C ALA A 161 17.39 -18.01 9.45
N VAL A 162 18.28 -18.67 8.72
CA VAL A 162 19.46 -18.01 8.13
C VAL A 162 18.93 -16.83 7.33
N ILE A 163 19.32 -15.63 7.74
CA ILE A 163 18.95 -14.38 7.07
C ILE A 163 19.86 -14.27 5.85
N PRO A 164 19.40 -14.49 4.59
CA PRO A 164 20.05 -13.78 3.50
C PRO A 164 19.87 -12.30 3.81
N SER A 165 20.96 -11.57 3.92
CA SER A 165 20.95 -10.11 4.02
C SER A 165 20.34 -9.56 2.73
N THR A 166 19.02 -9.52 2.65
CA THR A 166 18.34 -8.82 1.58
C THR A 166 18.55 -7.34 1.87
N PRO A 167 19.28 -6.60 1.03
CA PRO A 167 19.45 -5.17 1.23
C PRO A 167 18.06 -4.54 1.36
N ALA A 168 17.96 -3.44 2.14
CA ALA A 168 16.76 -2.63 2.24
C ALA A 168 16.14 -2.51 0.83
N PRO A 169 14.82 -2.72 0.66
CA PRO A 169 14.23 -2.77 -0.66
C PRO A 169 14.65 -1.49 -1.37
N ALA A 170 15.55 -1.64 -2.35
CA ALA A 170 15.80 -0.59 -3.30
C ALA A 170 14.43 -0.22 -3.83
N LEU A 171 14.18 1.08 -4.02
CA LEU A 171 13.10 1.46 -4.92
C LEU A 171 13.24 0.53 -6.15
N PRO A 172 12.16 -0.15 -6.60
CA PRO A 172 12.19 -0.91 -7.83
C PRO A 172 13.05 -0.14 -8.82
N THR A 173 14.06 -0.78 -9.43
CA THR A 173 15.10 -0.10 -10.21
C THR A 173 14.51 0.98 -11.14
N GLU A 174 13.31 0.73 -11.64
CA GLU A 174 12.46 1.57 -12.46
C GLU A 174 12.02 2.89 -11.79
N LEU A 175 11.71 2.90 -10.49
CA LEU A 175 11.40 4.11 -9.71
C LEU A 175 12.65 4.94 -9.40
N ASP A 176 13.80 4.31 -9.17
CA ASP A 176 15.07 5.04 -9.04
C ASP A 176 15.51 5.65 -10.38
N LEU A 177 15.26 4.94 -11.50
CA LEU A 177 15.45 5.48 -12.84
C LEU A 177 14.51 6.64 -13.14
N LEU A 178 13.24 6.54 -12.72
CA LEU A 178 12.27 7.63 -12.83
C LEU A 178 12.73 8.86 -12.04
N ARG A 179 13.12 8.69 -10.77
CA ARG A 179 13.65 9.78 -9.93
C ARG A 179 14.86 10.46 -10.56
N ARG A 180 15.85 9.68 -11.03
CA ARG A 180 17.04 10.24 -11.71
C ARG A 180 16.69 10.96 -13.01
N ALA A 181 15.66 10.50 -13.72
CA ALA A 181 15.17 11.17 -14.92
C ALA A 181 14.52 12.52 -14.59
N VAL A 182 13.72 12.58 -13.51
CA VAL A 182 13.13 13.82 -12.99
C VAL A 182 14.21 14.79 -12.49
N ASP A 183 15.12 14.34 -11.64
CA ASP A 183 16.23 15.16 -11.11
C ASP A 183 17.06 15.76 -12.25
N ARG A 184 17.31 14.97 -13.31
CA ARG A 184 18.05 15.43 -14.49
C ARG A 184 17.24 16.39 -15.36
N ALA A 185 15.93 16.18 -15.51
CA ALA A 185 15.06 17.10 -16.23
C ALA A 185 14.93 18.45 -15.49
N VAL A 186 14.92 18.43 -14.16
CA VAL A 186 14.92 19.64 -13.30
C VAL A 186 16.26 20.37 -13.39
N ALA A 187 17.38 19.65 -13.31
CA ALA A 187 18.71 20.25 -13.35
C ALA A 187 19.17 20.68 -14.76
N GLY A 188 18.80 19.91 -15.79
CA GLY A 188 19.30 20.06 -17.17
C GLY A 188 18.27 20.62 -18.16
N GLY A 189 17.01 20.75 -17.75
CA GLY A 189 15.94 21.26 -18.60
C GLY A 189 15.64 20.39 -19.83
N ARG A 190 14.79 20.93 -20.71
CA ARG A 190 14.23 20.23 -21.87
C ARG A 190 15.29 19.64 -22.83
N ALA A 191 16.40 20.34 -23.05
CA ALA A 191 17.43 19.91 -23.99
C ALA A 191 18.09 18.59 -23.55
N VAL A 192 18.31 18.42 -22.24
CA VAL A 192 18.88 17.19 -21.67
C VAL A 192 17.86 16.05 -21.70
N THR A 193 16.58 16.33 -21.42
CA THR A 193 15.49 15.34 -21.52
C THR A 193 15.33 14.78 -22.94
N ALA A 194 15.45 15.63 -23.97
CA ALA A 194 15.34 15.21 -25.38
C ALA A 194 16.51 14.33 -25.86
N THR A 195 17.71 14.50 -25.29
CA THR A 195 18.90 13.73 -25.72
C THR A 195 18.92 12.27 -25.26
N VAL A 196 18.11 11.92 -24.25
CA VAL A 196 18.04 10.58 -23.63
C VAL A 196 16.74 9.84 -24.00
N ALA A 197 15.99 10.38 -24.96
CA ALA A 197 14.69 9.89 -25.41
C ALA A 197 14.77 8.58 -26.22
N ASP A 198 15.20 7.48 -25.61
CA ASP A 198 15.21 6.14 -26.24
C ASP A 198 13.91 5.34 -26.02
N GLY A 199 12.96 5.92 -25.28
CA GLY A 199 11.69 5.31 -24.92
C GLY A 199 11.81 4.08 -23.99
N ALA A 200 13.01 3.76 -23.47
CA ALA A 200 13.25 2.59 -22.64
C ALA A 200 12.61 2.73 -21.26
N LEU A 201 12.67 3.92 -20.65
CA LEU A 201 12.09 4.17 -19.34
C LEU A 201 10.55 3.99 -19.33
N PRO A 202 9.75 4.59 -20.23
CA PRO A 202 8.32 4.32 -20.31
C PRO A 202 7.98 2.84 -20.54
N ARG A 203 8.75 2.13 -21.38
CA ARG A 203 8.53 0.70 -21.65
C ARG A 203 8.79 -0.16 -20.42
N ARG A 204 9.87 0.13 -19.67
CA ARG A 204 10.22 -0.57 -18.43
C ARG A 204 9.20 -0.33 -17.33
N LEU A 205 8.73 0.91 -17.17
CA LEU A 205 7.67 1.26 -16.22
C LEU A 205 6.37 0.51 -16.52
N ALA A 206 5.96 0.44 -17.79
CA ALA A 206 4.77 -0.31 -18.19
C ALA A 206 4.92 -1.83 -17.93
N ALA A 207 6.10 -2.39 -18.20
CA ALA A 207 6.37 -3.81 -18.00
C ALA A 207 6.31 -4.27 -16.52
N VAL A 208 6.53 -3.34 -15.57
CA VAL A 208 6.40 -3.60 -14.13
C VAL A 208 5.04 -3.14 -13.56
N GLY A 209 4.08 -2.79 -14.41
CA GLY A 209 2.72 -2.39 -13.99
C GLY A 209 2.57 -0.94 -13.55
N LEU A 210 3.60 -0.09 -13.67
CA LEU A 210 3.57 1.33 -13.36
C LEU A 210 3.04 2.14 -14.55
N THR A 211 1.79 1.88 -14.94
CA THR A 211 1.15 2.40 -16.16
C THR A 211 1.00 3.92 -16.17
N THR A 212 0.63 4.54 -15.05
CA THR A 212 0.54 6.00 -14.92
C THR A 212 1.91 6.65 -15.06
N GLY A 213 2.93 6.12 -14.37
CA GLY A 213 4.30 6.62 -14.48
C GLY A 213 4.87 6.47 -15.90
N ALA A 214 4.53 5.38 -16.59
CA ALA A 214 4.89 5.19 -17.99
C ALA A 214 4.24 6.23 -18.91
N ALA A 215 2.98 6.59 -18.67
CA ALA A 215 2.25 7.59 -19.45
C ALA A 215 2.83 8.99 -19.25
N CYS A 216 3.09 9.41 -18.01
CA CYS A 216 3.70 10.71 -17.71
C CYS A 216 5.13 10.81 -18.28
N ALA A 217 5.94 9.76 -18.12
CA ALA A 217 7.29 9.72 -18.68
C ALA A 217 7.28 9.77 -20.22
N ARG A 218 6.31 9.13 -20.87
CA ARG A 218 6.14 9.18 -22.32
C ARG A 218 5.73 10.59 -22.79
N ALA A 219 4.74 11.20 -22.14
CA ALA A 219 4.31 12.56 -22.47
C ALA A 219 5.45 13.59 -22.32
N LEU A 220 6.28 13.47 -21.29
CA LEU A 220 7.46 14.30 -21.10
C LEU A 220 8.51 14.10 -22.22
N VAL A 221 8.79 12.86 -22.60
CA VAL A 221 9.77 12.54 -23.65
C VAL A 221 9.28 13.02 -25.03
N ASP A 222 8.00 12.80 -25.34
CA ASP A 222 7.40 13.18 -26.61
C ASP A 222 7.37 14.71 -26.77
N THR A 223 7.00 15.44 -25.70
CA THR A 223 7.00 16.91 -25.71
C THR A 223 8.42 17.50 -25.68
N ALA A 224 9.39 16.85 -25.04
CA ALA A 224 10.79 17.27 -25.08
C ALA A 224 11.38 17.11 -26.50
N SER A 225 11.04 16.02 -27.17
CA SER A 225 11.60 15.61 -28.46
C SER A 225 10.86 16.16 -29.67
N ASP A 226 9.74 16.87 -29.48
CA ASP A 226 8.95 17.42 -30.59
C ASP A 226 9.79 18.38 -31.44
N ARG A 227 10.06 17.95 -32.68
CA ARG A 227 10.81 18.65 -33.72
C ARG A 227 9.97 18.66 -35.00
N ARG A 228 8.84 19.37 -34.99
CA ARG A 228 8.02 19.50 -36.21
C ARG A 228 8.75 20.35 -37.23
N HIS A 229 8.83 19.86 -38.46
CA HIS A 229 9.26 20.68 -39.59
C HIS A 229 8.05 21.45 -40.15
N ASP A 230 8.25 22.70 -40.55
CA ASP A 230 7.24 23.44 -41.32
C ASP A 230 7.16 22.91 -42.77
N ALA A 231 6.20 23.42 -43.55
CA ALA A 231 6.02 23.03 -44.95
C ALA A 231 7.25 23.37 -45.84
N LEU A 232 8.19 24.17 -45.33
CA LEU A 232 9.45 24.55 -45.98
C LEU A 232 10.64 23.75 -45.45
N GLY A 233 10.42 22.74 -44.60
CA GLY A 233 11.46 21.87 -44.03
C GLY A 233 12.23 22.47 -42.85
N ARG A 234 11.90 23.66 -42.37
CA ARG A 234 12.56 24.30 -41.23
C ARG A 234 12.00 23.76 -39.92
N LEU A 235 12.85 23.53 -38.93
CA LEU A 235 12.39 23.16 -37.60
C LEU A 235 11.54 24.28 -37.01
N ARG A 236 10.30 23.97 -36.64
CA ARG A 236 9.47 24.86 -35.85
C ARG A 236 10.06 25.00 -34.44
N PRO A 237 9.98 26.19 -33.82
CA PRO A 237 10.21 26.34 -32.40
C PRO A 237 9.26 25.40 -31.67
N ALA A 238 9.79 24.55 -30.81
CA ALA A 238 8.94 23.64 -30.05
C ALA A 238 8.09 24.40 -29.04
N ASP A 239 6.89 23.88 -28.80
CA ASP A 239 5.88 24.48 -27.93
C ASP A 239 6.29 24.35 -26.44
N PRO A 240 6.70 25.45 -25.79
CA PRO A 240 7.10 25.43 -24.39
C PRO A 240 5.91 25.19 -23.44
N GLU A 241 4.69 25.52 -23.86
CA GLU A 241 3.46 25.37 -23.07
C GLU A 241 2.99 23.90 -23.03
N ALA A 242 3.21 23.16 -24.13
CA ALA A 242 2.99 21.71 -24.14
C ALA A 242 3.94 20.97 -23.19
N TYR A 243 5.23 21.35 -23.17
CA TYR A 243 6.21 20.75 -22.25
C TYR A 243 5.90 21.12 -20.78
N ALA A 244 5.55 22.38 -20.50
CA ALA A 244 5.18 22.82 -19.16
C ALA A 244 3.94 22.09 -18.62
N ARG A 245 2.91 21.86 -19.46
CA ARG A 245 1.73 21.08 -19.07
C ARG A 245 2.05 19.61 -18.81
N ALA A 246 2.91 19.00 -19.63
CA ALA A 246 3.37 17.63 -19.40
C ALA A 246 4.18 17.50 -18.09
N TRP A 247 4.97 18.52 -17.75
CA TRP A 247 5.73 18.59 -16.50
C TRP A 247 4.85 18.78 -15.25
N LEU A 248 3.78 19.59 -15.35
CA LEU A 248 2.85 19.77 -14.23
C LEU A 248 1.97 18.54 -13.97
N ALA A 249 1.84 17.65 -14.95
CA ALA A 249 1.06 16.42 -14.87
C ALA A 249 1.88 15.18 -14.47
N SER A 250 3.19 15.34 -14.25
CA SER A 250 4.14 14.28 -13.91
C SER A 250 4.64 14.40 -12.47
#